data_AF-A0A9N8J9E2-F1
#
_entry.id   AF-A0A9N8J9E2-F1
#
_cell.length_a   1.000
_cell.length_b   1.000
_cell.length_c   1.000
_cell.angle_alpha   90.00
_cell.angle_beta   90.00
_cell.angle_gamma   90.00
#
_symmetry.space_group_name_H-M   'P 1'
#
loop_
_entity.id
_entity.type
_entity.pdbx_description
1 polymer ?
#
loop_
_entity_poly.entity_id
_entity_poly.type
_entity_poly.pdbx_seq_one_letter_code
_entity_poly.pdbx_strand_id
1 'polypeptide(L)'
;MSCPLHPSADRRCPKVDGPAGIGGGRTIGLGKAVSFKTDMPHICIPTTYAGSEITSILGQTVDDRKTTQSHPDIKLDVVIYDVDLTMTLPVGLSMTSSIDAIAHAVEALYAPDTSPIIQLLAVDGVRRLVKALPNIKKVTYKLVTYG
;
A
#
# COMPACT_ATOMS: atom_id res chain seq x y z
N MET A 1 1.07 31.98 -9.94
CA MET A 1 0.74 30.96 -8.91
C MET A 1 1.96 30.07 -8.74
N SER A 2 2.64 30.19 -7.62
CA SER A 2 3.85 29.44 -7.26
C SER A 2 3.49 27.99 -6.94
N CYS A 3 4.36 27.05 -7.33
CA CYS A 3 4.21 25.63 -7.01
C CYS A 3 4.28 25.44 -5.48
N PRO A 4 3.22 24.90 -4.83
CA PRO A 4 3.18 24.76 -3.37
C PRO A 4 4.23 23.76 -2.82
N LEU A 5 4.88 23.00 -3.69
CA LEU A 5 5.90 22.02 -3.33
C LEU A 5 7.30 22.60 -3.12
N HIS A 6 7.61 23.83 -3.56
CA HIS A 6 8.93 24.44 -3.41
C HIS A 6 8.87 25.98 -3.49
N PRO A 7 9.20 26.72 -2.41
CA PRO A 7 9.34 28.18 -2.45
C PRO A 7 10.52 28.66 -3.32
N SER A 8 11.49 27.77 -3.63
CA SER A 8 12.75 28.08 -4.32
C SER A 8 12.97 27.32 -5.64
N ALA A 9 12.01 26.53 -6.13
CA ALA A 9 12.20 25.76 -7.36
C ALA A 9 11.99 26.61 -8.63
N ASP A 10 12.92 26.40 -9.57
CA ASP A 10 12.98 26.93 -10.93
C ASP A 10 11.62 26.92 -11.67
N ARG A 11 11.37 27.97 -12.47
CA ARG A 11 10.13 28.23 -13.27
C ARG A 11 9.80 27.15 -14.31
N ARG A 12 10.55 26.05 -14.36
CA ARG A 12 10.39 24.93 -15.30
C ARG A 12 9.66 23.72 -14.73
N CYS A 13 9.16 23.78 -13.49
CA CYS A 13 8.38 22.68 -12.94
C CYS A 13 7.02 22.57 -13.66
N PRO A 14 6.72 21.44 -14.35
CA PRO A 14 5.42 21.24 -14.96
C PRO A 14 4.33 21.36 -13.88
N LYS A 15 3.16 21.90 -14.24
CA LYS A 15 1.99 21.77 -13.38
C LYS A 15 1.67 20.29 -13.22
N VAL A 16 1.68 19.81 -11.99
CA VAL A 16 1.31 18.45 -11.61
C VAL A 16 0.01 18.55 -10.83
N ASP A 17 -0.99 17.75 -11.21
CA ASP A 17 -2.32 17.75 -10.59
C ASP A 17 -2.44 16.73 -9.45
N GLY A 18 -1.44 15.85 -9.28
CA GLY A 18 -1.36 14.92 -8.17
C GLY A 18 -0.33 13.81 -8.39
N PRO A 19 0.12 13.13 -7.32
CA PRO A 19 1.00 11.97 -7.44
C PRO A 19 0.27 10.73 -7.98
N ALA A 20 0.98 9.96 -8.81
CA ALA A 20 0.59 8.62 -9.22
C ALA A 20 1.69 7.62 -8.84
N GLY A 21 1.40 6.67 -7.94
CA GLY A 21 2.37 5.73 -7.40
C GLY A 21 2.14 4.29 -7.88
N ILE A 22 3.15 3.68 -8.50
CA ILE A 22 3.14 2.25 -8.88
C ILE A 22 4.24 1.55 -8.08
N GLY A 23 3.87 0.58 -7.25
CA GLY A 23 4.86 -0.17 -6.47
C GLY A 23 4.33 -0.72 -5.14
N GLY A 24 5.25 -1.02 -4.22
CA GLY A 24 4.89 -1.53 -2.89
C GLY A 24 4.60 -0.41 -1.88
N GLY A 25 4.41 -0.80 -0.61
CA GLY A 25 3.98 0.12 0.46
C GLY A 25 4.86 1.37 0.66
N ARG A 26 6.16 1.32 0.32
CA ARG A 26 7.05 2.50 0.39
C ARG A 26 6.73 3.55 -0.67
N THR A 27 6.46 3.12 -1.91
CA THR A 27 6.07 4.03 -3.00
C THR A 27 4.75 4.70 -2.69
N ILE A 28 3.80 3.92 -2.18
CA ILE A 28 2.47 4.40 -1.78
C ILE A 28 2.58 5.36 -0.59
N GLY A 29 3.41 5.04 0.41
CA GLY A 29 3.67 5.91 1.56
C GLY A 29 4.27 7.27 1.15
N LEU A 30 5.19 7.29 0.18
CA LEU A 30 5.71 8.55 -0.36
C LEU A 30 4.61 9.39 -1.02
N GLY A 31 3.78 8.78 -1.86
CA GLY A 31 2.68 9.48 -2.53
C GLY A 31 1.67 10.08 -1.53
N LYS A 32 1.38 9.36 -0.44
CA LYS A 32 0.55 9.88 0.66
C LYS A 32 1.18 11.10 1.34
N ALA A 33 2.48 11.08 1.60
CA ALA A 33 3.17 12.21 2.21
C ALA A 33 3.13 13.46 1.31
N VAL A 34 3.20 13.28 -0.02
CA VAL A 34 3.08 14.37 -1.00
C VAL A 34 1.65 14.89 -1.02
N SER A 35 0.67 14.01 -1.22
CA SER A 35 -0.76 14.34 -1.27
C SER A 35 -1.22 15.08 -0.01
N PHE A 36 -0.82 14.61 1.18
CA PHE A 36 -1.15 15.26 2.45
C PHE A 36 -0.55 16.67 2.58
N LYS A 37 0.64 16.92 2.01
CA LYS A 37 1.27 18.25 2.04
C LYS A 37 0.72 19.22 0.99
N THR A 38 0.20 18.69 -0.12
CA THR A 38 -0.24 19.51 -1.26
C THR A 38 -1.75 19.61 -1.42
N ASP A 39 -2.52 18.83 -0.66
CA ASP A 39 -3.97 18.69 -0.80
C ASP A 39 -4.37 18.32 -2.25
N MET A 40 -3.62 17.38 -2.84
CA MET A 40 -3.81 16.91 -4.22
C MET A 40 -4.27 15.46 -4.24
N PRO A 41 -5.11 15.07 -5.22
CA PRO A 41 -5.59 13.70 -5.34
C PRO A 41 -4.45 12.71 -5.59
N HIS A 42 -4.54 11.52 -5.00
CA HIS A 42 -3.53 10.47 -5.12
C HIS A 42 -4.12 9.17 -5.68
N ILE A 43 -3.50 8.69 -6.76
CA ILE A 43 -3.81 7.40 -7.39
C ILE A 43 -2.66 6.42 -7.12
N CYS A 44 -2.97 5.21 -6.64
CA CYS A 44 -1.95 4.16 -6.50
C CYS A 44 -2.32 2.84 -7.17
N ILE A 45 -1.28 2.16 -7.67
CA ILE A 45 -1.34 0.81 -8.24
C ILE A 45 -0.41 -0.08 -7.40
N PRO A 46 -0.92 -0.75 -6.35
CA PRO A 46 -0.11 -1.61 -5.50
C PRO A 46 0.39 -2.85 -6.24
N THR A 47 1.70 -3.10 -6.15
CA THR A 47 2.35 -4.30 -6.71
C THR A 47 2.74 -5.32 -5.62
N THR A 48 2.35 -5.07 -4.36
CA THR A 48 2.66 -5.91 -3.20
C THR A 48 1.45 -5.99 -2.26
N TYR A 49 1.38 -7.03 -1.42
CA TYR A 49 0.27 -7.26 -0.48
C TYR A 49 0.43 -6.53 0.87
N ALA A 50 1.15 -5.41 0.92
CA ALA A 50 1.44 -4.69 2.16
C ALA A 50 0.20 -3.98 2.77
N GLY A 51 -0.86 -3.76 1.98
CA GLY A 51 -2.11 -3.15 2.47
C GLY A 51 -2.00 -1.68 2.87
N SER A 52 -0.85 -1.03 2.60
CA SER A 52 -0.64 0.39 2.90
C SER A 52 -1.63 1.27 2.14
N GLU A 53 -2.17 0.81 1.02
CA GLU A 53 -3.15 1.53 0.21
C GLU A 53 -4.53 1.71 0.88
N ILE A 54 -4.87 0.93 1.92
CA ILE A 54 -6.17 1.01 2.60
C ILE A 54 -6.07 1.69 3.98
N THR A 55 -4.86 1.88 4.52
CA THR A 55 -4.68 2.45 5.86
C THR A 55 -4.61 3.98 5.84
N SER A 56 -5.21 4.67 6.81
CA SER A 56 -5.05 6.13 7.01
C SER A 56 -3.76 6.51 7.73
N ILE A 57 -2.76 5.61 7.68
CA ILE A 57 -1.53 5.66 8.45
C ILE A 57 -0.37 6.05 7.52
N LEU A 58 0.38 7.07 7.92
CA LEU A 58 1.64 7.46 7.31
C LEU A 58 2.78 7.24 8.31
N GLY A 59 3.72 6.36 7.94
CA GLY A 59 4.99 6.26 8.64
C GLY A 59 5.97 7.30 8.08
N GLN A 60 6.37 8.26 8.91
CA GLN A 60 7.39 9.24 8.56
C GLN A 60 8.55 9.16 9.54
N THR A 61 9.78 9.12 9.03
CA THR A 61 10.97 9.33 9.87
C THR A 61 11.25 10.82 9.93
N VAL A 62 11.17 11.42 11.11
CA VAL A 62 11.58 12.80 11.37
C VAL A 62 12.64 12.74 12.47
N ASP A 63 13.78 13.41 12.26
CA ASP A 63 14.89 13.48 13.22
C ASP A 63 15.33 12.09 13.74
N ASP A 64 15.58 11.15 12.82
CA ASP A 64 15.93 9.74 13.08
C ASP A 64 14.93 8.95 13.93
N ARG A 65 13.73 9.49 14.16
CA ARG A 65 12.63 8.83 14.85
C ARG A 65 11.52 8.48 13.88
N LYS A 66 11.22 7.18 13.78
CA LYS A 66 10.02 6.71 13.10
C LYS A 66 8.80 7.15 13.89
N THR A 67 8.07 8.09 13.32
CA THR A 67 6.83 8.61 13.87
C THR A 67 5.69 8.18 12.96
N THR A 68 4.65 7.59 13.54
CA THR A 68 3.47 7.15 12.82
C THR A 68 2.39 8.21 13.02
N GLN A 69 1.94 8.83 11.93
CA GLN A 69 0.82 9.78 11.96
C GLN A 69 -0.40 9.11 11.31
N SER A 70 -1.54 9.18 12.00
CA SER A 70 -2.83 8.77 11.46
C SER A 70 -3.70 10.00 11.36
N HIS A 71 -4.14 10.35 10.14
CA HIS A 71 -5.02 11.49 9.90
C HIS A 71 -6.06 11.09 8.85
N PRO A 72 -7.34 11.46 9.00
CA PRO A 72 -8.40 11.11 8.04
C PRO A 72 -8.13 11.65 6.63
N ASP A 73 -7.34 12.72 6.51
CA ASP A 73 -6.94 13.31 5.22
C ASP A 73 -5.77 12.56 4.56
N ILE A 74 -5.12 11.62 5.26
CA ILE A 74 -4.15 10.70 4.68
C ILE A 74 -4.95 9.54 4.07
N LYS A 75 -5.72 9.84 3.02
CA LYS A 75 -6.48 8.85 2.25
C LYS A 75 -6.03 8.86 0.80
N LEU A 76 -6.11 7.69 0.18
CA LEU A 76 -6.00 7.56 -1.26
C LEU A 76 -7.36 7.81 -1.88
N ASP A 77 -7.40 8.52 -3.00
CA ASP A 77 -8.64 8.72 -3.75
C ASP A 77 -8.98 7.52 -4.62
N VAL A 78 -7.95 6.89 -5.21
CA VAL A 78 -8.12 5.75 -6.10
C VAL A 78 -7.03 4.71 -5.89
N VAL A 79 -7.45 3.44 -5.77
CA VAL A 79 -6.58 2.26 -5.72
C VAL A 79 -6.94 1.33 -6.87
N ILE A 80 -5.96 0.98 -7.71
CA ILE A 80 -6.15 0.07 -8.85
C ILE A 80 -5.39 -1.23 -8.56
N TYR A 81 -6.11 -2.32 -8.34
CA TYR A 81 -5.51 -3.65 -8.18
C TYR A 81 -5.38 -4.33 -9.55
N ASP A 82 -4.15 -4.47 -10.02
CA ASP A 82 -3.80 -5.24 -11.22
C ASP A 82 -3.02 -6.50 -10.82
N VAL A 83 -3.59 -7.66 -11.10
CA VAL A 83 -3.00 -8.97 -10.75
C VAL A 83 -1.76 -9.24 -11.59
N ASP A 84 -1.70 -8.78 -12.84
CA ASP A 84 -0.58 -9.05 -13.75
C ASP A 84 0.72 -8.42 -13.23
N LEU A 85 0.63 -7.26 -12.56
CA LEU A 85 1.76 -6.59 -11.91
C LEU A 85 2.28 -7.32 -10.67
N THR A 86 1.51 -8.27 -10.13
CA THR A 86 1.94 -9.10 -8.98
C THR A 86 2.54 -10.44 -9.40
N MET A 87 2.44 -10.82 -10.68
CA MET A 87 2.89 -12.13 -11.19
C MET A 87 4.41 -12.26 -11.28
N THR A 88 5.15 -11.16 -11.37
CA THR A 88 6.62 -11.14 -11.39
C THR A 88 7.24 -11.01 -10.01
N LEU A 89 6.44 -10.96 -8.94
CA LEU A 89 6.93 -10.77 -7.58
C LEU A 89 7.64 -12.07 -7.08
N PRO A 90 8.85 -11.98 -6.50
CA PRO A 90 9.54 -13.16 -5.98
C PRO A 90 8.70 -13.91 -4.95
N VAL A 91 8.62 -15.24 -5.07
CA VAL A 91 7.80 -16.09 -4.18
C VAL A 91 8.09 -15.82 -2.70
N GLY A 92 9.36 -15.67 -2.33
CA GLY A 92 9.75 -15.39 -0.95
C GLY A 92 9.16 -14.07 -0.42
N LEU A 93 9.10 -13.04 -1.26
CA LEU A 93 8.52 -11.74 -0.91
C LEU A 93 6.99 -11.82 -0.86
N SER A 94 6.36 -12.54 -1.79
CA SER A 94 4.91 -12.77 -1.80
C SER A 94 4.44 -13.51 -0.55
N MET A 95 5.19 -14.54 -0.12
CA MET A 95 4.88 -15.32 1.09
C MET A 95 5.04 -14.47 2.35
N THR A 96 6.15 -13.76 2.49
CA THR A 96 6.39 -12.90 3.67
C THR A 96 5.39 -11.76 3.77
N SER A 97 5.07 -11.09 2.65
CA SER A 97 4.05 -10.04 2.60
C SER A 97 2.64 -10.57 2.90
N SER A 98 2.33 -11.81 2.51
CA SER A 98 1.01 -12.40 2.81
C SER A 98 0.87 -12.81 4.27
N ILE A 99 1.96 -13.23 4.92
CA ILE A 99 1.98 -13.49 6.36
C ILE A 99 1.75 -12.20 7.14
N ASP A 100 2.37 -11.10 6.72
CA ASP A 100 2.16 -9.76 7.29
C ASP A 100 0.69 -9.32 7.17
N ALA A 101 0.07 -9.52 5.99
CA ALA A 101 -1.35 -9.26 5.79
C ALA A 101 -2.26 -10.13 6.69
N ILE A 102 -1.92 -11.41 6.89
CA ILE A 102 -2.64 -12.29 7.84
C ILE A 102 -2.49 -11.77 9.27
N ALA A 103 -1.29 -11.35 9.68
CA ALA A 103 -1.05 -10.82 11.02
C ALA A 103 -1.96 -9.62 11.30
N HIS A 104 -2.02 -8.66 10.38
CA HIS A 104 -2.93 -7.50 10.51
C HIS A 104 -4.41 -7.89 10.55
N ALA A 105 -4.83 -8.88 9.75
CA ALA A 105 -6.21 -9.36 9.81
C ALA A 105 -6.52 -10.02 11.16
N VAL A 106 -5.57 -10.77 11.74
CA VAL A 106 -5.74 -11.35 13.08
C VAL A 106 -5.74 -10.27 14.17
N GLU A 107 -4.87 -9.27 14.08
CA GLU A 107 -4.85 -8.10 14.98
C GLU A 107 -6.20 -7.36 14.99
N ALA A 108 -6.83 -7.22 13.81
CA ALA A 108 -8.13 -6.57 13.68
C ALA A 108 -9.27 -7.32 14.39
N LEU A 109 -9.14 -8.63 14.67
CA LEU A 109 -10.16 -9.41 15.37
C LEU A 109 -10.29 -9.04 16.85
N TYR A 110 -9.21 -8.59 17.47
CA TYR A 110 -9.16 -8.23 18.90
C TYR A 110 -8.82 -6.76 19.15
N ALA A 111 -8.80 -5.93 18.10
CA ALA A 111 -8.56 -4.51 18.23
C ALA A 111 -9.64 -3.83 19.10
N PRO A 112 -9.29 -2.79 19.88
CA PRO A 112 -10.24 -2.04 20.72
C PRO A 112 -11.43 -1.46 19.92
N ASP A 113 -11.17 -1.04 18.69
CA ASP A 113 -12.14 -0.42 17.79
C ASP A 113 -12.74 -1.43 16.78
N THR A 114 -12.69 -2.73 17.09
CA THR A 114 -13.23 -3.76 16.19
C THR A 114 -14.77 -3.70 16.09
N SER A 115 -15.29 -4.07 14.94
CA SER A 115 -16.74 -4.19 14.69
C SER A 115 -17.06 -5.55 14.07
N PRO A 116 -18.31 -6.04 14.15
CA PRO A 116 -18.69 -7.30 13.51
C PRO A 116 -18.36 -7.36 12.01
N ILE A 117 -18.40 -6.21 11.33
CA ILE A 117 -18.03 -6.09 9.91
C ILE A 117 -16.52 -6.27 9.73
N ILE A 118 -15.70 -5.63 10.56
CA ILE A 118 -14.23 -5.78 10.54
C ILE A 118 -13.86 -7.24 10.81
N GLN A 119 -14.50 -7.89 11.78
CA GLN A 119 -14.24 -9.29 12.09
C GLN A 119 -14.60 -10.21 10.93
N LEU A 120 -15.73 -9.98 10.26
CA LEU A 120 -16.12 -10.76 9.08
C LEU A 120 -15.10 -10.61 7.94
N LEU A 121 -14.68 -9.37 7.66
CA LEU A 121 -13.69 -9.07 6.63
C LEU A 121 -12.31 -9.66 6.96
N ALA A 122 -11.90 -9.61 8.22
CA ALA A 122 -10.65 -10.20 8.70
C ALA A 122 -10.65 -11.73 8.52
N VAL A 123 -11.70 -12.43 8.95
CA VAL A 123 -11.82 -13.88 8.78
C VAL A 123 -11.85 -14.28 7.30
N ASP A 124 -12.61 -13.56 6.46
CA ASP A 124 -12.65 -13.84 5.02
C ASP A 124 -11.29 -13.58 4.36
N GLY A 125 -10.61 -12.49 4.75
CA GLY A 125 -9.26 -12.15 4.28
C GLY A 125 -8.24 -13.24 4.58
N VAL A 126 -8.17 -13.69 5.84
CA VAL A 126 -7.27 -14.79 6.25
C VAL A 126 -7.61 -16.06 5.47
N ARG A 127 -8.89 -16.42 5.36
CA ARG A 127 -9.33 -17.63 4.63
C ARG A 127 -8.89 -17.60 3.16
N ARG A 128 -9.03 -16.45 2.49
CA ARG A 128 -8.62 -16.28 1.09
C ARG A 128 -7.10 -16.34 0.92
N LEU A 129 -6.35 -15.67 1.80
CA LEU A 129 -4.87 -15.70 1.77
C LEU A 129 -4.34 -17.11 1.98
N VAL A 130 -4.83 -17.83 3.00
CA VAL A 130 -4.41 -19.22 3.27
C VAL A 130 -4.75 -20.15 2.09
N LYS A 131 -5.89 -19.95 1.42
CA LYS A 131 -6.27 -20.73 0.23
C LYS A 131 -5.41 -20.39 -0.99
N ALA A 132 -4.98 -19.14 -1.15
CA ALA A 132 -4.21 -18.67 -2.30
C ALA A 132 -2.71 -18.98 -2.20
N LEU A 133 -2.12 -18.94 -0.99
CA LEU A 133 -0.68 -19.10 -0.76
C LEU A 133 -0.05 -20.36 -1.38
N PRO A 134 -0.66 -21.56 -1.28
CA PRO A 134 -0.13 -22.76 -1.93
C PRO A 134 -0.10 -22.67 -3.47
N ASN A 135 -0.98 -21.86 -4.07
CA ASN A 135 -1.07 -21.70 -5.52
C ASN A 135 -0.04 -20.71 -6.06
N ILE A 136 0.37 -19.71 -5.27
CA ILE A 136 1.42 -18.74 -5.65
C ILE A 136 2.75 -19.46 -5.93
N LYS A 137 3.09 -20.47 -5.11
CA LYS A 137 4.25 -21.34 -5.38
C LYS A 137 4.13 -22.01 -6.75
N LYS A 138 2.98 -22.63 -7.04
CA LYS A 138 2.76 -23.40 -8.29
C LYS A 138 2.83 -22.53 -9.54
N VAL A 139 2.27 -21.32 -9.50
CA VAL A 139 2.26 -20.39 -10.64
C VAL A 139 3.67 -19.87 -10.94
N THR A 140 4.44 -19.53 -9.91
CA THR A 140 5.79 -18.98 -10.11
C THR A 140 6.76 -20.04 -10.63
N TYR A 141 6.68 -21.29 -10.17
CA TYR A 141 7.46 -22.39 -10.78
C TYR A 141 7.13 -22.57 -12.26
N LYS A 142 5.85 -22.42 -12.64
CA LYS A 142 5.45 -22.55 -14.05
C LYS A 142 6.00 -21.43 -14.93
N LEU A 143 6.12 -20.20 -14.41
CA LEU A 143 6.69 -19.07 -15.15
C LEU A 143 8.23 -19.13 -15.24
N VAL A 144 8.92 -19.61 -14.20
CA VAL A 144 10.40 -19.77 -14.22
C VAL A 144 10.84 -20.92 -15.12
N THR A 145 10.00 -21.93 -15.35
CA THR A 145 10.34 -23.09 -16.21
C THR A 145 10.02 -22.85 -17.69
N TYR A 146 9.31 -21.76 -18.03
CA TYR A 146 9.00 -21.35 -19.41
C TYR A 146 9.80 -20.11 -19.85
N GLY A 147 10.83 -19.72 -19.09
CA GLY A 147 11.78 -18.65 -19.42
C GLY A 147 13.10 -19.21 -19.93
#